data_AF-A0A662BJD9-F1
#
_entry.id   AF-A0A662BJD9-F1
#
_cell.length_a   1.000
_cell.length_b   1.000
_cell.length_c   1.000
_cell.angle_alpha   90.00
_cell.angle_beta   90.00
_cell.angle_gamma   90.00
#
_symmetry.space_group_name_H-M   'P 1'
#
loop_
_entity.id
_entity.type
_entity.pdbx_description
1 polymer ?
#
loop_
_entity_poly.entity_id
_entity_poly.type
_entity_poly.pdbx_seq_one_letter_code
_entity_poly.pdbx_strand_id
1 'polypeptide(L)'
;AENSSTVKADYKAGEYIYAMAYLKGSFKDLTKASNNINVTTKIFVDGTEKASHEFRMDWTSLKENKAYLFMEIVPDPVTNKHSGPAKFAKALANISPRNHTIKVTLSGLQVGSSYVIDLAEGEFKLDCSTGQDKLAAYAVKYREKSLSDVYMPKAKLNNTTLANSMKKALQDEGWEKDKKVQRVVITGSGWKITKHQVTGKILYRSIPAAVAFKTSEGYCKYWNLNFKQHYNGTNYGKTVQGGVGSIVDMSCKNVFK
;
A
#
# COMPACT_ATOMS: atom_id res chain seq x y z
N ALA A 1 10.29 -33.33 -2.61
CA ALA A 1 9.07 -32.80 -1.98
C ALA A 1 9.37 -32.65 -0.51
N GLU A 2 9.23 -31.45 0.04
CA GLU A 2 9.32 -31.23 1.49
C GLU A 2 8.14 -31.98 2.14
N ASN A 3 8.41 -32.71 3.22
CA ASN A 3 7.42 -33.58 3.85
C ASN A 3 6.40 -32.72 4.61
N SER A 4 5.10 -32.85 4.30
CA SER A 4 4.04 -32.06 4.96
C SER A 4 3.95 -32.30 6.47
N SER A 5 4.60 -33.36 6.97
CA SER A 5 4.68 -33.71 8.40
C SER A 5 5.62 -32.83 9.24
N THR A 6 6.41 -31.93 8.64
CA THR A 6 7.31 -31.01 9.38
C THR A 6 6.73 -29.62 9.61
N VAL A 7 5.52 -29.34 9.12
CA VAL A 7 4.88 -28.03 9.27
C VAL A 7 4.12 -27.99 10.59
N LYS A 8 4.53 -27.09 11.48
CA LYS A 8 3.86 -26.85 12.76
C LYS A 8 2.39 -26.44 12.50
N ALA A 9 1.44 -27.12 13.12
CA ALA A 9 0.01 -26.83 12.95
C ALA A 9 -0.57 -25.90 14.02
N ASP A 10 0.16 -25.69 15.12
CA ASP A 10 -0.29 -24.91 16.27
C ASP A 10 0.77 -23.85 16.61
N TYR A 11 0.34 -22.59 16.67
CA TYR A 11 1.20 -21.47 16.98
C TYR A 11 0.65 -20.68 18.16
N LYS A 12 1.53 -20.02 18.90
CA LYS A 12 1.17 -18.97 19.84
C LYS A 12 1.31 -17.61 19.17
N ALA A 13 0.45 -16.67 19.51
CA ALA A 13 0.58 -15.30 19.03
C ALA A 13 1.95 -14.73 19.44
N GLY A 14 2.62 -14.10 18.47
CA GLY A 14 3.99 -13.62 18.61
C GLY A 14 5.08 -14.63 18.24
N GLU A 15 4.74 -15.86 17.85
CA GLU A 15 5.68 -16.74 17.15
C GLU A 15 5.83 -16.33 15.68
N TYR A 16 6.96 -16.73 15.07
CA TYR A 16 7.18 -16.53 13.65
C TYR A 16 6.50 -17.62 12.83
N ILE A 17 5.75 -17.20 11.81
CA ILE A 17 4.91 -18.05 10.96
C ILE A 17 5.29 -17.82 9.50
N TYR A 18 5.78 -18.89 8.89
CA TYR A 18 6.06 -19.01 7.47
C TYR A 18 5.20 -20.13 6.89
N ALA A 19 4.81 -20.00 5.63
CA ALA A 19 4.04 -21.02 4.94
C ALA A 19 4.62 -21.28 3.55
N MET A 20 4.41 -22.51 3.06
CA MET A 20 4.70 -22.88 1.68
C MET A 20 3.40 -23.34 1.04
N ALA A 21 2.95 -22.64 0.00
CA ALA A 21 1.82 -23.07 -0.81
C ALA A 21 2.34 -24.00 -1.91
N TYR A 22 1.96 -25.27 -1.86
CA TYR A 22 2.20 -26.22 -2.95
C TYR A 22 1.00 -26.24 -3.89
N LEU A 23 1.25 -26.06 -5.17
CA LEU A 23 0.21 -25.92 -6.20
C LEU A 23 0.05 -27.21 -7.00
N LYS A 24 -1.14 -27.42 -7.56
CA LYS A 24 -1.43 -28.56 -8.47
C LYS A 24 -0.78 -28.44 -9.86
N GLY A 25 -0.11 -27.32 -10.13
CA GLY A 25 0.54 -27.00 -11.39
C GLY A 25 1.32 -25.70 -11.24
N SER A 26 1.98 -25.24 -12.31
CA SER A 26 2.68 -23.95 -12.25
C SER A 26 1.69 -22.79 -12.14
N PHE A 27 2.11 -21.67 -11.56
CA PHE A 27 1.29 -20.45 -11.55
C PHE A 27 0.81 -20.07 -12.96
N LYS A 28 1.71 -20.15 -13.94
CA LYS A 28 1.42 -19.83 -15.34
C LYS A 28 0.29 -20.71 -15.89
N ASP A 29 0.38 -22.02 -15.68
CA ASP A 29 -0.60 -22.96 -16.26
C ASP A 29 -1.95 -22.85 -15.55
N LEU A 30 -1.93 -22.79 -14.21
CA LEU A 30 -3.15 -22.68 -13.41
C LEU A 30 -3.90 -21.41 -13.72
N THR A 31 -3.20 -20.28 -13.88
CA THR A 31 -3.81 -18.98 -14.19
C THR A 31 -4.01 -18.72 -15.67
N LYS A 32 -3.59 -19.64 -16.55
CA LYS A 32 -3.52 -19.46 -18.01
C LYS A 32 -2.83 -18.14 -18.40
N ALA A 33 -1.85 -17.72 -17.61
CA ALA A 33 -1.23 -16.41 -17.76
C ALA A 33 -0.50 -16.28 -19.09
N SER A 34 -0.77 -15.18 -19.80
CA SER A 34 0.01 -14.69 -20.94
C SER A 34 0.75 -13.38 -20.64
N ASN A 35 0.57 -12.84 -19.43
CA ASN A 35 1.20 -11.62 -18.92
C ASN A 35 1.33 -11.72 -17.39
N ASN A 36 1.69 -10.63 -16.72
CA ASN A 36 1.74 -10.56 -15.26
C ASN A 36 0.37 -10.92 -14.65
N ILE A 37 0.42 -11.50 -13.45
CA ILE A 37 -0.77 -11.83 -12.68
C ILE A 37 -0.75 -11.05 -11.36
N ASN A 38 -1.94 -10.76 -10.84
CA ASN A 38 -2.11 -10.34 -9.46
C ASN A 38 -2.40 -11.59 -8.63
N VAL A 39 -1.67 -11.73 -7.53
CA VAL A 39 -1.85 -12.81 -6.57
C VAL A 39 -2.35 -12.20 -5.28
N THR A 40 -3.42 -12.78 -4.74
CA THR A 40 -4.02 -12.36 -3.48
C THR A 40 -3.83 -13.44 -2.44
N THR A 41 -3.28 -13.05 -1.29
CA THR A 41 -3.29 -13.88 -0.08
C THR A 41 -4.32 -13.31 0.89
N LYS A 42 -5.20 -14.17 1.41
CA LYS A 42 -6.21 -13.80 2.41
C LYS A 42 -6.03 -14.60 3.69
N ILE A 43 -6.29 -13.95 4.82
CA ILE A 43 -6.35 -14.58 6.14
C ILE A 43 -7.80 -14.53 6.64
N PHE A 44 -8.31 -15.70 6.98
CA PHE A 44 -9.58 -15.88 7.65
C PHE A 44 -9.33 -16.34 9.09
N VAL A 45 -10.12 -15.80 10.02
CA VAL A 45 -10.12 -16.19 11.43
C VAL A 45 -11.50 -16.74 11.74
N ASP A 46 -11.56 -18.02 12.10
CA ASP A 46 -12.81 -18.76 12.33
C ASP A 46 -13.83 -18.55 11.20
N GLY A 47 -13.35 -18.66 9.95
CA GLY A 47 -14.17 -18.52 8.74
C GLY A 47 -14.44 -17.07 8.29
N THR A 48 -14.06 -16.05 9.06
CA THR A 48 -14.27 -14.64 8.69
C THR A 48 -12.99 -14.02 8.13
N GLU A 49 -13.04 -13.42 6.94
CA GLU A 49 -11.89 -12.69 6.37
C GLU A 49 -11.48 -11.53 7.29
N LYS A 50 -10.19 -11.47 7.67
CA LYS A 50 -9.64 -10.40 8.52
C LYS A 50 -8.60 -9.54 7.81
N ALA A 51 -7.89 -10.10 6.84
CA ALA A 51 -6.88 -9.37 6.09
C ALA A 51 -6.67 -9.96 4.71
N SER A 52 -6.28 -9.09 3.78
CA SER A 52 -5.85 -9.47 2.44
C SER A 52 -4.62 -8.67 2.00
N HIS A 53 -3.76 -9.32 1.23
CA HIS A 53 -2.60 -8.71 0.60
C HIS A 53 -2.54 -9.15 -0.85
N GLU A 54 -2.48 -8.17 -1.74
CA GLU A 54 -2.29 -8.38 -3.17
C GLU A 54 -0.87 -7.97 -3.55
N PHE A 55 -0.23 -8.80 -4.37
CA PHE A 55 1.05 -8.51 -4.98
C PHE A 55 1.06 -8.97 -6.43
N ARG A 56 1.87 -8.32 -7.25
CA ARG A 56 2.00 -8.66 -8.67
C ARG A 56 3.14 -9.65 -8.84
N MET A 57 2.88 -10.74 -9.56
CA MET A 57 3.92 -11.63 -10.07
C MET A 57 4.20 -11.28 -11.53
N ASP A 58 5.47 -10.98 -11.81
CA ASP A 58 5.90 -10.61 -13.14
C ASP A 58 6.02 -11.82 -14.06
N TRP A 59 5.77 -11.59 -15.35
CA TRP A 59 5.80 -12.60 -16.39
C TRP A 59 7.12 -13.38 -16.43
N THR A 60 8.25 -12.73 -16.14
CA THR A 60 9.55 -13.39 -16.06
C THR A 60 9.56 -14.48 -14.99
N SER A 61 9.04 -14.19 -13.78
CA SER A 61 8.96 -15.16 -12.69
C SER A 61 7.99 -16.30 -13.01
N LEU A 62 6.91 -16.01 -13.74
CA LEU A 62 5.92 -17.01 -14.15
C LEU A 62 6.49 -18.05 -15.13
N LYS A 63 7.45 -17.64 -15.98
CA LYS A 63 8.13 -18.54 -16.92
C LYS A 63 9.05 -19.57 -16.27
N GLU A 64 9.41 -19.38 -15.00
CA GLU A 64 10.19 -20.35 -14.23
C GLU A 64 9.36 -21.61 -13.88
N ASN A 65 8.06 -21.64 -14.23
CA ASN A 65 7.15 -22.77 -14.05
C ASN A 65 7.13 -23.33 -12.62
N LYS A 66 7.34 -22.47 -11.62
CA LYS A 66 7.27 -22.84 -10.20
C LYS A 66 5.85 -23.27 -9.83
N ALA A 67 5.75 -24.40 -9.16
CA ALA A 67 4.50 -24.96 -8.60
C ALA A 67 4.43 -24.79 -7.07
N TYR A 68 5.16 -23.82 -6.53
CA TYR A 68 5.14 -23.51 -5.11
C TYR A 68 5.39 -22.02 -4.87
N LEU A 69 4.95 -21.53 -3.71
CA LEU A 69 5.20 -20.16 -3.25
C LEU A 69 5.48 -20.14 -1.76
N PHE A 70 6.62 -19.54 -1.40
CA PHE A 70 6.92 -19.21 -0.02
C PHE A 70 6.14 -17.96 0.40
N MET A 71 5.46 -18.03 1.55
CA MET A 71 4.61 -16.99 2.09
C MET A 71 5.08 -16.58 3.48
N GLU A 72 5.27 -15.28 3.66
CA GLU A 72 5.53 -14.67 4.95
C GLU A 72 4.19 -14.25 5.59
N ILE A 73 3.76 -14.97 6.63
CA ILE A 73 2.51 -14.66 7.36
C ILE A 73 2.83 -13.72 8.53
N VAL A 74 3.67 -14.18 9.45
CA VAL A 74 4.26 -13.39 10.55
C VAL A 74 5.76 -13.74 10.63
N PRO A 75 6.59 -13.31 9.68
CA PRO A 75 8.02 -13.66 9.63
C PRO A 75 8.83 -12.98 10.73
N ASP A 76 10.13 -13.26 10.84
CA ASP A 76 11.01 -12.45 11.69
C ASP A 76 11.06 -10.99 11.15
N PRO A 77 10.75 -9.96 11.97
CA PRO A 77 10.84 -8.55 11.57
C PRO A 77 12.23 -8.10 11.09
N VAL A 78 13.29 -8.79 11.47
CA VAL A 78 14.65 -8.48 11.03
C VAL A 78 14.85 -8.90 9.58
N THR A 79 14.34 -10.06 9.18
CA THR A 79 14.62 -10.67 7.87
C THR A 79 13.49 -10.57 6.86
N ASN A 80 12.28 -10.15 7.27
CA ASN A 80 11.11 -10.09 6.37
C ASN A 80 11.38 -9.27 5.10
N LYS A 81 10.82 -9.72 3.98
CA LYS A 81 11.06 -9.06 2.68
C LYS A 81 9.81 -8.43 2.10
N HIS A 82 8.63 -8.92 2.48
CA HIS A 82 7.37 -8.52 1.87
C HIS A 82 6.55 -7.61 2.79
N SER A 83 5.59 -6.89 2.20
CA SER A 83 4.72 -5.93 2.91
C SER A 83 3.43 -6.56 3.46
N GLY A 84 3.02 -7.73 2.95
CA GLY A 84 1.90 -8.52 3.46
C GLY A 84 1.91 -8.76 4.98
N PRO A 85 3.05 -9.17 5.58
CA PRO A 85 3.22 -9.31 7.02
C PRO A 85 2.67 -8.17 7.88
N ALA A 86 2.82 -6.91 7.44
CA ALA A 86 2.31 -5.76 8.19
C ALA A 86 0.79 -5.81 8.36
N LYS A 87 0.07 -6.20 7.30
CA LYS A 87 -1.40 -6.33 7.33
C LYS A 87 -1.83 -7.52 8.16
N PHE A 88 -1.16 -8.65 7.99
CA PHE A 88 -1.49 -9.91 8.65
C PHE A 88 -1.27 -9.82 10.16
N ALA A 89 -0.09 -9.38 10.61
CA ALA A 89 0.18 -9.22 12.03
C ALA A 89 -0.74 -8.18 12.69
N LYS A 90 -1.07 -7.08 12.00
CA LYS A 90 -2.04 -6.09 12.51
C LYS A 90 -3.41 -6.71 12.71
N ALA A 91 -3.88 -7.52 11.76
CA ALA A 91 -5.20 -8.15 11.86
C ALA A 91 -5.23 -9.19 13.00
N LEU A 92 -4.20 -10.04 13.09
CA LEU A 92 -4.09 -11.07 14.13
C LEU A 92 -3.85 -10.49 15.53
N ALA A 93 -3.28 -9.29 15.66
CA ALA A 93 -3.15 -8.62 16.95
C ALA A 93 -4.48 -8.14 17.55
N ASN A 94 -5.52 -7.99 16.71
CA ASN A 94 -6.82 -7.40 17.11
C ASN A 94 -7.97 -8.43 17.17
N ILE A 95 -7.65 -9.73 17.21
CA ILE A 95 -8.65 -10.79 17.43
C ILE A 95 -8.78 -11.11 18.93
N SER A 96 -9.85 -11.81 19.30
CA SER A 96 -10.13 -12.09 20.71
C SER A 96 -9.06 -12.97 21.36
N PRO A 97 -8.84 -12.86 22.68
CA PRO A 97 -7.76 -13.58 23.37
C PRO A 97 -8.12 -15.04 23.65
N ARG A 98 -8.29 -15.84 22.60
CA ARG A 98 -8.59 -17.28 22.66
C ARG A 98 -7.88 -18.04 21.56
N ASN A 99 -8.10 -19.35 21.51
CA ASN A 99 -7.68 -20.17 20.38
C ASN A 99 -8.55 -19.85 19.16
N HIS A 100 -7.89 -19.72 18.01
CA HIS A 100 -8.51 -19.46 16.71
C HIS A 100 -8.05 -20.47 15.67
N THR A 101 -8.93 -20.75 14.70
CA THR A 101 -8.53 -21.41 13.46
C THR A 101 -8.20 -20.34 12.43
N ILE A 102 -6.97 -20.37 11.92
CA ILE A 102 -6.49 -19.46 10.91
C ILE A 102 -6.44 -20.20 9.58
N LYS A 103 -7.21 -19.73 8.60
CA LYS A 103 -7.14 -20.21 7.23
C LYS A 103 -6.45 -19.17 6.37
N VAL A 104 -5.47 -19.62 5.59
CA VAL A 104 -4.78 -18.82 4.58
C VAL A 104 -5.18 -19.33 3.21
N THR A 105 -5.63 -18.44 2.33
CA THR A 105 -5.90 -18.77 0.93
C THR A 105 -5.03 -17.97 0.00
N LEU A 106 -4.71 -18.57 -1.13
CA LEU A 106 -3.95 -17.98 -2.23
C LEU A 106 -4.77 -18.08 -3.50
N SER A 107 -5.02 -16.95 -4.15
CA SER A 107 -5.72 -16.90 -5.44
C SER A 107 -4.96 -16.04 -6.45
N GLY A 108 -5.16 -16.32 -7.74
CA GLY A 108 -4.54 -15.62 -8.85
C GLY A 108 -5.57 -15.02 -9.80
N LEU A 109 -5.25 -13.85 -10.34
CA LEU A 109 -6.04 -13.15 -11.35
C LEU A 109 -5.10 -12.63 -12.44
N GLN A 110 -5.34 -13.01 -13.69
CA GLN A 110 -4.61 -12.42 -14.81
C GLN A 110 -4.97 -10.93 -14.96
N VAL A 111 -3.98 -10.07 -15.14
CA VAL A 111 -4.22 -8.64 -15.38
C VAL A 111 -5.02 -8.47 -16.68
N GLY A 112 -6.18 -7.82 -16.60
CA GLY A 112 -7.12 -7.65 -17.71
C GLY A 112 -8.20 -8.73 -17.81
N SER A 113 -8.19 -9.72 -16.90
CA SER A 113 -9.28 -10.69 -16.71
C SER A 113 -10.13 -10.32 -15.49
N SER A 114 -11.35 -10.86 -15.43
CA SER A 114 -12.22 -10.84 -14.23
C SER A 114 -12.27 -12.17 -13.50
N TYR A 115 -11.63 -13.21 -14.03
CA TYR A 115 -11.71 -14.57 -13.51
C TYR A 115 -10.62 -14.85 -12.46
N VAL A 116 -11.04 -15.00 -11.20
CA VAL A 116 -10.17 -15.35 -10.06
C VAL A 116 -10.07 -16.86 -9.94
N ILE A 117 -8.86 -17.36 -9.73
CA ILE A 117 -8.55 -18.78 -9.63
C ILE A 117 -7.97 -19.07 -8.25
N ASP A 118 -8.59 -20.00 -7.53
CA ASP A 118 -8.05 -20.48 -6.26
C ASP A 118 -6.86 -21.42 -6.51
N LEU A 119 -5.71 -21.08 -5.93
CA LEU A 119 -4.44 -21.74 -6.19
C LEU A 119 -4.07 -22.71 -5.07
N ALA A 120 -4.23 -22.28 -3.82
CA ALA A 120 -3.94 -23.09 -2.64
C ALA A 120 -4.67 -22.56 -1.41
N GLU A 121 -4.82 -23.42 -0.41
CA GLU A 121 -5.24 -23.07 0.93
C GLU A 121 -4.51 -23.91 1.97
N GLY A 122 -4.46 -23.41 3.20
CA GLY A 122 -3.91 -24.11 4.34
C GLY A 122 -4.47 -23.55 5.64
N GLU A 123 -4.43 -24.34 6.70
CA GLU A 123 -4.97 -23.98 8.00
C GLU A 123 -4.00 -24.31 9.14
N PHE A 124 -4.04 -23.51 10.19
CA PHE A 124 -3.32 -23.74 11.45
C PHE A 124 -4.12 -23.17 12.62
N LYS A 125 -3.79 -23.57 13.84
CA LYS A 125 -4.35 -23.03 15.07
C LYS A 125 -3.44 -21.92 15.62
N LEU A 126 -4.06 -20.86 16.11
CA LEU A 126 -3.35 -19.75 16.76
C LEU A 126 -3.91 -19.53 18.16
N ASP A 127 -3.08 -19.78 19.16
CA ASP A 127 -3.33 -19.46 20.55
C ASP A 127 -3.05 -17.98 20.82
N CYS A 128 -4.13 -17.21 21.00
CA CYS A 128 -4.08 -15.79 21.34
C CYS A 128 -4.37 -15.55 22.83
N SER A 129 -4.21 -16.55 23.71
CA SER A 129 -4.29 -16.31 25.16
C SER A 129 -3.24 -15.31 25.66
N THR A 130 -2.11 -15.22 24.95
CA THR A 130 -1.03 -14.24 25.18
C THR A 130 -0.36 -13.87 23.85
N GLY A 131 0.38 -12.76 23.81
CA GLY A 131 1.30 -12.45 22.69
C GLY A 131 0.76 -11.52 21.59
N GLN A 132 -0.48 -11.03 21.68
CA GLN A 132 -1.00 -10.03 20.74
C GLN A 132 -0.18 -8.74 20.71
N ASP A 133 0.38 -8.30 21.85
CA ASP A 133 1.24 -7.11 21.89
C ASP A 133 2.50 -7.28 21.04
N LYS A 134 3.04 -8.51 20.96
CA LYS A 134 4.17 -8.83 20.06
C LYS A 134 3.73 -8.72 18.60
N LEU A 135 2.56 -9.25 18.24
CA LEU A 135 2.01 -9.12 16.89
C LEU A 135 1.79 -7.64 16.52
N ALA A 136 1.27 -6.83 17.44
CA ALA A 136 1.11 -5.39 17.24
C ALA A 136 2.48 -4.71 17.01
N ALA A 137 3.49 -5.04 17.81
CA ALA A 137 4.85 -4.54 17.64
C ALA A 137 5.48 -4.98 16.31
N TYR A 138 5.26 -6.23 15.89
CA TYR A 138 5.74 -6.74 14.60
C TYR A 138 5.08 -6.02 13.43
N ALA A 139 3.77 -5.78 13.49
CA ALA A 139 3.04 -5.02 12.47
C ALA A 139 3.62 -3.63 12.24
N VAL A 140 4.01 -2.93 13.32
CA VAL A 140 4.70 -1.63 13.23
C VAL A 140 6.06 -1.78 12.54
N LYS A 141 6.88 -2.74 12.97
CA LYS A 141 8.22 -2.97 12.37
C LYS A 141 8.15 -3.33 10.88
N TYR A 142 7.25 -4.24 10.49
CA TYR A 142 7.06 -4.60 9.08
C TYR A 142 6.63 -3.40 8.25
N ARG A 143 5.70 -2.59 8.78
CA ARG A 143 5.25 -1.37 8.10
C ARG A 143 6.40 -0.39 7.94
N GLU A 144 7.15 -0.11 8.99
CA GLU A 144 8.31 0.80 8.93
C GLU A 144 9.33 0.36 7.88
N LYS A 145 9.66 -0.94 7.85
CA LYS A 145 10.57 -1.52 6.86
C LYS A 145 10.02 -1.42 5.44
N SER A 146 8.73 -1.72 5.23
CA SER A 146 8.11 -1.60 3.90
C SER A 146 8.10 -0.16 3.35
N LEU A 147 8.29 0.83 4.23
CA LEU A 147 8.26 2.26 3.90
C LEU A 147 9.63 2.94 4.01
N SER A 148 10.70 2.19 4.31
CA SER A 148 12.04 2.76 4.57
C SER A 148 12.64 3.46 3.35
N ASP A 149 12.30 2.98 2.15
CA ASP A 149 12.81 3.51 0.88
C ASP A 149 11.76 4.30 0.09
N VAL A 150 10.65 4.64 0.73
CA VAL A 150 9.66 5.54 0.14
C VAL A 150 9.98 6.97 0.56
N TYR A 151 10.31 7.79 -0.43
CA TYR A 151 10.68 9.20 -0.27
C TYR A 151 9.69 10.12 -0.97
N MET A 152 9.72 11.40 -0.60
CA MET A 152 9.08 12.43 -1.41
C MET A 152 9.70 12.45 -2.81
N PRO A 153 8.92 12.69 -3.87
CA PRO A 153 9.47 12.85 -5.21
C PRO A 153 10.40 14.07 -5.26
N LYS A 154 11.33 14.08 -6.23
CA LYS A 154 12.21 15.23 -6.44
C LYS A 154 11.43 16.45 -6.94
N ALA A 155 11.77 17.62 -6.42
CA ALA A 155 11.21 18.89 -6.91
C ALA A 155 11.65 19.12 -8.36
N LYS A 156 10.69 19.49 -9.22
CA LYS A 156 10.98 19.99 -10.58
C LYS A 156 10.96 21.51 -10.66
N LEU A 157 10.47 22.17 -9.62
CA LEU A 157 10.46 23.62 -9.49
C LEU A 157 10.68 24.00 -8.02
N ASN A 158 11.71 24.77 -7.74
CA ASN A 158 11.98 25.32 -6.41
C ASN A 158 11.36 26.71 -6.30
N ASN A 159 10.15 26.80 -5.73
CA ASN A 159 9.45 28.06 -5.54
C ASN A 159 8.71 28.05 -4.18
N THR A 160 9.35 28.62 -3.17
CA THR A 160 8.86 28.64 -1.78
C THR A 160 7.54 29.42 -1.65
N THR A 161 7.39 30.54 -2.37
CA THR A 161 6.16 31.34 -2.36
C THR A 161 4.97 30.54 -2.88
N LEU A 162 5.15 29.83 -3.99
CA LEU A 162 4.12 28.96 -4.55
C LEU A 162 3.80 27.79 -3.60
N ALA A 163 4.82 27.12 -3.05
CA ALA A 163 4.64 26.03 -2.09
C ALA A 163 3.86 26.48 -0.84
N ASN A 164 4.15 27.68 -0.32
CA ASN A 164 3.41 28.27 0.80
C ASN A 164 1.97 28.57 0.42
N SER A 165 1.71 29.09 -0.79
CA SER A 165 0.35 29.32 -1.27
C SER A 165 -0.45 28.02 -1.40
N MET A 166 0.19 26.91 -1.79
CA MET A 166 -0.42 25.59 -1.85
C MET A 166 -0.76 25.06 -0.46
N LYS A 167 0.15 25.20 0.51
CA LYS A 167 -0.12 24.85 1.91
C LYS A 167 -1.31 25.65 2.46
N LYS A 168 -1.35 26.96 2.21
CA LYS A 168 -2.47 27.81 2.62
C LYS A 168 -3.79 27.41 1.97
N ALA A 169 -3.79 27.08 0.68
CA ALA A 169 -4.98 26.58 0.00
C ALA A 169 -5.57 25.35 0.70
N LEU A 170 -4.71 24.39 1.07
CA LEU A 170 -5.15 23.19 1.79
C LEU A 170 -5.72 23.51 3.18
N GLN A 171 -5.11 24.45 3.90
CA GLN A 171 -5.60 24.91 5.21
C GLN A 171 -6.98 25.57 5.09
N ASP A 172 -7.13 26.49 4.14
CA ASP A 172 -8.37 27.24 3.91
C ASP A 172 -9.52 26.31 3.45
N GLU A 173 -9.19 25.21 2.75
CA GLU A 173 -10.14 24.18 2.32
C GLU A 173 -10.38 23.07 3.37
N GLY A 174 -9.85 23.22 4.58
CA GLY A 174 -10.14 22.31 5.70
C GLY A 174 -9.42 20.96 5.64
N TRP A 175 -8.39 20.81 4.80
CA TRP A 175 -7.66 19.55 4.67
C TRP A 175 -6.92 19.14 5.95
N GLU A 176 -6.67 20.09 6.84
CA GLU A 176 -5.89 19.89 8.07
C GLU A 176 -6.71 19.47 9.30
N LYS A 177 -7.94 18.98 9.11
CA LYS A 177 -8.80 18.50 10.21
C LYS A 177 -8.18 17.31 10.95
N ASP A 178 -7.86 16.23 10.23
CA ASP A 178 -7.35 14.97 10.81
C ASP A 178 -5.89 14.67 10.42
N LYS A 179 -5.21 15.65 9.82
CA LYS A 179 -3.85 15.55 9.32
C LYS A 179 -3.19 16.91 9.25
N LYS A 180 -1.87 16.98 9.21
CA LYS A 180 -1.10 18.22 9.11
C LYS A 180 -0.14 18.20 7.94
N VAL A 181 -0.12 19.26 7.14
CA VAL A 181 0.83 19.41 6.03
C VAL A 181 2.24 19.56 6.60
N GLN A 182 3.12 18.62 6.25
CA GLN A 182 4.51 18.62 6.67
C GLN A 182 5.41 19.28 5.61
N ARG A 183 5.21 18.95 4.34
CA ARG A 183 6.05 19.41 3.22
C ARG A 183 5.26 19.45 1.92
N VAL A 184 5.55 20.44 1.08
CA VAL A 184 5.04 20.52 -0.29
C VAL A 184 6.23 20.46 -1.25
N VAL A 185 6.16 19.59 -2.26
CA VAL A 185 7.17 19.48 -3.31
C VAL A 185 6.48 19.65 -4.66
N ILE A 186 6.88 20.68 -5.42
CA ILE A 186 6.32 20.93 -6.74
C ILE A 186 6.94 19.96 -7.74
N THR A 187 6.12 19.08 -8.31
CA THR A 187 6.56 18.00 -9.22
C THR A 187 6.37 18.35 -10.69
N GLY A 188 5.70 19.48 -10.99
CA GLY A 188 5.67 20.09 -12.33
C GLY A 188 6.83 21.04 -12.55
N SER A 189 7.40 21.06 -13.76
CA SER A 189 8.43 22.02 -14.15
C SER A 189 7.88 23.42 -14.44
N GLY A 190 6.56 23.55 -14.58
CA GLY A 190 5.88 24.80 -14.86
C GLY A 190 4.37 24.66 -14.87
N TRP A 191 3.69 25.78 -15.09
CA TRP A 191 2.25 25.83 -15.18
C TRP A 191 1.74 25.29 -16.52
N LYS A 192 0.72 24.43 -16.48
CA LYS A 192 -0.07 24.05 -17.66
C LYS A 192 -1.28 24.96 -17.79
N ILE A 193 -1.40 25.70 -18.89
CA ILE A 193 -2.56 26.56 -19.16
C ILE A 193 -3.69 25.72 -19.76
N THR A 194 -4.89 25.86 -19.21
CA THR A 194 -6.11 25.26 -19.75
C THR A 194 -7.01 26.34 -20.33
N LYS A 195 -7.46 26.12 -21.56
CA LYS A 195 -8.33 27.02 -22.32
C LYS A 195 -9.69 26.35 -22.56
N HIS A 196 -10.73 27.15 -22.74
CA HIS A 196 -12.03 26.69 -23.19
C HIS A 196 -11.90 26.10 -24.60
N GLN A 197 -12.42 24.90 -24.84
CA GLN A 197 -12.19 24.16 -26.08
C GLN A 197 -12.73 24.89 -27.33
N VAL A 198 -13.87 25.56 -27.21
CA VAL A 198 -14.49 26.30 -28.32
C VAL A 198 -13.94 27.72 -28.46
N THR A 199 -14.06 28.56 -27.42
CA THR A 199 -13.71 29.99 -27.51
C THR A 199 -12.22 30.30 -27.40
N GLY A 200 -11.38 29.33 -27.01
CA GLY A 200 -9.95 29.53 -26.78
C GLY A 200 -9.59 30.40 -25.56
N LYS A 201 -10.58 30.91 -24.82
CA LYS A 201 -10.37 31.75 -23.63
C LYS A 201 -9.62 30.98 -22.53
N ILE A 202 -8.66 31.62 -21.89
CA ILE A 202 -7.93 31.03 -20.75
C ILE A 202 -8.89 30.89 -19.57
N LEU A 203 -8.94 29.68 -18.99
CA LEU A 203 -9.79 29.38 -17.83
C LEU A 203 -8.97 29.37 -16.54
N TYR A 204 -7.86 28.65 -16.55
CA TYR A 204 -6.98 28.51 -15.39
C TYR A 204 -5.61 27.99 -15.84
N ARG A 205 -4.65 28.06 -14.91
CA ARG A 205 -3.40 27.30 -15.00
C ARG A 205 -3.33 26.28 -13.87
N SER A 206 -2.67 25.15 -14.11
CA SER A 206 -2.50 24.09 -13.10
C SER A 206 -1.08 23.56 -13.01
N ILE A 207 -0.66 23.12 -11.83
CA ILE A 207 0.65 22.52 -11.59
C ILE A 207 0.55 21.38 -10.57
N PRO A 208 1.17 20.22 -10.84
CA PRO A 208 1.18 19.12 -9.89
C PRO A 208 2.22 19.33 -8.78
N ALA A 209 1.90 18.85 -7.58
CA ALA A 209 2.78 18.82 -6.42
C ALA A 209 2.48 17.57 -5.57
N ALA A 210 3.51 17.03 -4.92
CA ALA A 210 3.35 16.04 -3.86
C ALA A 210 3.29 16.75 -2.51
N VAL A 211 2.30 16.43 -1.69
CA VAL A 211 2.12 17.02 -0.37
C VAL A 211 2.19 15.95 0.70
N ALA A 212 3.20 16.05 1.57
CA ALA A 212 3.35 15.19 2.73
C ALA A 212 2.38 15.62 3.84
N PHE A 213 1.64 14.66 4.37
CA PHE A 213 0.79 14.80 5.54
C PHE A 213 1.26 13.89 6.66
N LYS A 214 1.14 14.35 7.90
CA LYS A 214 1.17 13.52 9.11
C LYS A 214 -0.26 13.40 9.65
N THR A 215 -0.78 12.18 9.78
CA THR A 215 -2.12 11.93 10.32
C THR A 215 -2.14 12.12 11.84
N SER A 216 -3.33 12.26 12.42
CA SER A 216 -3.52 12.26 13.88
C SER A 216 -2.98 11.00 14.55
N GLU A 217 -3.05 9.85 13.87
CA GLU A 217 -2.47 8.56 14.28
C GLU A 217 -0.92 8.52 14.20
N GLY A 218 -0.28 9.60 13.75
CA GLY A 218 1.18 9.71 13.67
C GLY A 218 1.81 9.13 12.40
N TYR A 219 1.03 8.57 11.48
CA TYR A 219 1.53 8.05 10.21
C TYR A 219 1.79 9.15 9.18
N CYS A 220 2.80 8.95 8.34
CA CYS A 220 3.07 9.85 7.22
C CYS A 220 2.67 9.24 5.88
N LYS A 221 2.14 10.09 5.02
CA LYS A 221 1.76 9.74 3.65
C LYS A 221 1.82 11.00 2.79
N TYR A 222 2.23 10.87 1.54
CA TYR A 222 2.14 12.00 0.59
C TYR A 222 1.04 11.76 -0.43
N TRP A 223 0.39 12.84 -0.82
CA TRP A 223 -0.68 12.84 -1.79
C TRP A 223 -0.19 13.59 -3.01
N ASN A 224 -0.33 12.98 -4.19
CA ASN A 224 -0.09 13.68 -5.44
C ASN A 224 -1.31 14.56 -5.73
N LEU A 225 -1.14 15.87 -5.61
CA LEU A 225 -2.20 16.86 -5.80
C LEU A 225 -1.93 17.69 -7.03
N ASN A 226 -3.01 18.18 -7.65
CA ASN A 226 -2.94 19.23 -8.64
C ASN A 226 -3.47 20.52 -8.04
N PHE A 227 -2.75 21.62 -8.21
CA PHE A 227 -3.16 22.95 -7.76
C PHE A 227 -3.52 23.81 -8.97
N LYS A 228 -4.51 24.69 -8.81
CA LYS A 228 -5.02 25.55 -9.89
C LYS A 228 -5.04 27.01 -9.46
N GLN A 229 -4.94 27.89 -10.44
CA GLN A 229 -5.22 29.32 -10.31
C GLN A 229 -6.12 29.74 -11.46
N HIS A 230 -7.33 30.19 -11.13
CA HIS A 230 -8.30 30.66 -12.13
C HIS A 230 -7.86 31.98 -12.74
N TYR A 231 -8.12 32.14 -14.04
CA TYR A 231 -7.85 33.38 -14.75
C TYR A 231 -9.12 34.22 -14.81
N ASN A 232 -9.03 35.50 -14.44
CA ASN A 232 -10.18 36.41 -14.40
C ASN A 232 -10.30 37.31 -15.64
N GLY A 233 -9.49 37.08 -16.68
CA GLY A 233 -9.41 37.93 -17.88
C GLY A 233 -8.18 38.81 -17.91
N THR A 234 -7.53 39.07 -16.77
CA THR A 234 -6.31 39.87 -16.68
C THR A 234 -5.21 39.14 -15.91
N ASN A 235 -5.53 38.58 -14.75
CA ASN A 235 -4.58 37.96 -13.83
C ASN A 235 -5.02 36.56 -13.38
N TYR A 236 -4.06 35.78 -12.88
CA TYR A 236 -4.33 34.53 -12.19
C TYR A 236 -4.62 34.80 -10.70
N GLY A 237 -5.73 34.26 -10.20
CA GLY A 237 -6.18 34.41 -8.82
C GLY A 237 -5.44 33.51 -7.83
N LYS A 238 -6.05 33.35 -6.64
CA LYS A 238 -5.49 32.53 -5.56
C LYS A 238 -5.30 31.07 -5.97
N THR A 239 -4.30 30.44 -5.37
CA THR A 239 -4.08 28.99 -5.47
C THR A 239 -5.22 28.26 -4.76
N VAL A 240 -5.78 27.25 -5.43
CA VAL A 240 -6.77 26.32 -4.89
C VAL A 240 -6.37 24.88 -5.22
N GLN A 241 -6.83 23.91 -4.44
CA GLN A 241 -6.70 22.51 -4.80
C GLN A 241 -7.62 22.21 -6.00
N GLY A 242 -7.12 21.42 -6.95
CA GLY A 242 -7.79 21.20 -8.23
C GLY A 242 -7.90 19.74 -8.67
N GLY A 243 -7.37 18.79 -7.90
CA GLY A 243 -7.42 17.36 -8.17
C GLY A 243 -6.57 16.53 -7.21
N VAL A 244 -7.06 15.35 -6.85
CA VAL A 244 -6.37 14.38 -5.98
C VAL A 244 -5.96 13.19 -6.84
N GLY A 245 -4.68 12.84 -6.79
CA GLY A 245 -4.11 11.66 -7.43
C GLY A 245 -3.83 10.56 -6.40
N SER A 246 -2.77 9.79 -6.64
CA SER A 246 -2.40 8.69 -5.76
C SER A 246 -1.98 9.17 -4.37
N ILE A 247 -2.27 8.32 -3.38
CA ILE A 247 -1.84 8.45 -1.99
C ILE A 247 -0.77 7.39 -1.75
N VAL A 248 0.36 7.80 -1.19
CA VAL A 248 1.50 6.92 -0.94
C VAL A 248 1.89 7.01 0.53
N ASP A 249 1.82 5.88 1.22
CA ASP A 249 2.33 5.75 2.58
C ASP A 249 3.86 5.87 2.58
N MET A 250 4.43 6.49 3.61
CA MET A 250 5.89 6.61 3.75
C MET A 250 6.31 6.70 5.21
N SER A 251 7.59 6.43 5.47
CA SER A 251 8.17 6.70 6.78
C SER A 251 8.20 8.22 7.04
N CYS A 252 7.79 8.65 8.24
CA CYS A 252 7.90 10.05 8.63
C CYS A 252 9.35 10.57 8.60
N LYS A 253 10.34 9.68 8.77
CA LYS A 253 11.78 10.00 8.69
C LYS A 253 12.22 10.40 7.28
N ASN A 254 11.42 10.10 6.25
CA ASN A 254 11.75 10.36 4.85
C ASN A 254 11.06 11.60 4.28
N VAL A 255 10.24 12.30 5.06
CA VAL A 255 9.52 13.50 4.60
C VAL A 255 10.47 14.59 4.13
N PHE A 256 11.60 14.77 4.81
CA PHE A 256 12.55 15.88 4.58
C PHE A 256 13.88 15.43 3.95
N LYS A 257 14.02 14.15 3.64
CA LYS A 257 15.12 13.65 2.79
C LYS A 257 14.83 13.97 1.32
#